data_AF-A0A382VHC1-F1
#
_entry.id   AF-A0A382VHC1-F1
#
_cell.length_a   1.000
_cell.length_b   1.000
_cell.length_c   1.000
_cell.angle_alpha   90.00
_cell.angle_beta   90.00
_cell.angle_gamma   90.00
#
_symmetry.space_group_name_H-M   'P 1'
#
loop_
_entity.id
_entity.type
_entity.pdbx_description
1 polymer ?
#
loop_
_entity_poly.entity_id
_entity_poly.type
_entity_poly.pdbx_seq_one_letter_code
_entity_poly.pdbx_strand_id
1 'polypeptide(L)'
;AEYMKVGKLFTQDAIPVDVRISPEQLVCDYIEQLLAYPGALQVLDFAAGRVRLVGAKADHRGSLVGQKISALKEHIPNTEGRIAAIYRDGKSLQPDGNTIIKEGDEVFFIAAREDVRAFMSEVRKPEDPVRRVMIAGGGNIGMRLALALEHNNQVKIIERNPARARVISEYFNKAIVLVGDAADEELLLEEDIDRVDVFCSLTNAEEANILTAMLAKRLGAHKVMAVINRPHYADLVQSGTIDIAISPQQVTIGSLLAHVRRGDVVKVHALRRGAAEAIEAVAHG
;
A
#
# COMPACT_ATOMS: atom_id res chain seq x y z
N ALA A 1 1.17 -7.64 -19.23
CA ALA A 1 2.29 -8.28 -19.96
C ALA A 1 2.23 -9.80 -19.79
N GLU A 2 1.58 -10.49 -20.73
CA GLU A 2 1.39 -11.95 -20.71
C GLU A 2 2.70 -12.73 -20.91
N TYR A 3 3.66 -12.13 -21.63
CA TYR A 3 5.01 -12.66 -21.86
C TYR A 3 5.80 -12.92 -20.56
N MET A 4 5.54 -12.15 -19.51
CA MET A 4 6.16 -12.36 -18.19
C MET A 4 5.72 -13.67 -17.54
N LYS A 5 4.69 -14.37 -18.02
CA LYS A 5 4.33 -15.70 -17.47
C LYS A 5 5.12 -16.84 -18.10
N VAL A 6 5.86 -16.58 -19.18
CA VAL A 6 6.58 -17.60 -19.95
C VAL A 6 8.04 -17.65 -19.49
N GLY A 7 8.30 -18.39 -18.40
CA GLY A 7 9.65 -18.52 -17.81
C GLY A 7 10.71 -19.00 -18.80
N LYS A 8 10.33 -19.85 -19.77
CA LYS A 8 11.23 -20.35 -20.83
C LYS A 8 11.82 -19.24 -21.71
N LEU A 9 11.09 -18.12 -21.86
CA LEU A 9 11.54 -16.98 -22.68
C LEU A 9 12.75 -16.27 -22.07
N PHE A 10 12.90 -16.32 -20.75
CA PHE A 10 13.94 -15.59 -19.99
C PHE A 10 15.05 -16.52 -19.48
N THR A 11 15.28 -17.62 -20.19
CA THR A 11 16.40 -18.53 -19.91
C THR A 11 17.64 -18.05 -20.65
N GLN A 12 18.83 -18.48 -20.20
CA GLN A 12 20.10 -18.16 -20.89
C GLN A 12 20.09 -18.57 -22.37
N ASP A 13 19.33 -19.60 -22.72
CA ASP A 13 19.21 -20.12 -24.09
C ASP A 13 18.18 -19.33 -24.94
N ALA A 14 17.38 -18.43 -24.36
CA ALA A 14 16.35 -17.68 -25.04
C ALA A 14 16.56 -16.16 -24.97
N ILE A 15 16.40 -15.57 -23.78
CA ILE A 15 16.70 -14.16 -23.50
C ILE A 15 17.43 -14.15 -22.15
N PRO A 16 18.74 -13.84 -22.11
CA PRO A 16 19.55 -13.97 -20.91
C PRO A 16 19.24 -12.84 -19.92
N VAL A 17 18.17 -13.01 -19.15
CA VAL A 17 17.73 -12.09 -18.08
C VAL A 17 17.63 -12.87 -16.78
N ASP A 18 18.54 -12.58 -15.85
CA ASP A 18 18.61 -13.30 -14.57
C ASP A 18 17.50 -12.86 -13.59
N VAL A 19 17.10 -11.59 -13.66
CA VAL A 19 16.13 -10.98 -12.73
C VAL A 19 15.07 -10.23 -13.51
N ARG A 20 13.81 -10.47 -13.14
CA ARG A 20 12.64 -9.89 -13.79
C ARG A 20 11.85 -9.03 -12.81
N ILE A 21 11.81 -7.73 -13.08
CA ILE A 21 11.07 -6.77 -12.26
C ILE A 21 9.92 -6.18 -13.10
N SER A 22 8.69 -6.29 -12.60
CA SER A 22 7.53 -5.60 -13.17
C SER A 22 7.06 -4.54 -12.18
N PRO A 23 7.35 -3.25 -12.46
CA PRO A 23 6.88 -2.14 -11.63
C PRO A 23 5.36 -2.20 -11.38
N GLU A 24 4.59 -2.55 -12.40
CA GLU A 24 3.13 -2.63 -12.31
C GLU A 24 2.68 -3.73 -11.36
N GLN A 25 3.32 -4.91 -11.39
CA GLN A 25 3.03 -5.98 -10.43
C GLN A 25 3.38 -5.54 -9.01
N LEU A 26 4.55 -4.94 -8.81
CA LEU A 26 4.99 -4.52 -7.48
C LEU A 26 4.04 -3.47 -6.89
N VAL A 27 3.53 -2.55 -7.71
CA VAL A 27 2.54 -1.56 -7.27
C VAL A 27 1.20 -2.22 -6.93
N CYS A 28 0.73 -3.19 -7.73
CA CYS A 28 -0.47 -3.97 -7.38
C CYS A 28 -0.30 -4.70 -6.04
N ASP A 29 0.81 -5.43 -5.88
CA ASP A 29 1.10 -6.19 -4.66
C ASP A 29 1.14 -5.27 -3.43
N TYR A 30 1.72 -4.08 -3.58
CA TYR A 30 1.78 -3.07 -2.53
C TYR A 30 0.37 -2.55 -2.14
N ILE A 31 -0.48 -2.26 -3.13
CA ILE A 31 -1.87 -1.85 -2.86
C ILE A 31 -2.64 -2.99 -2.17
N GLU A 32 -2.53 -4.22 -2.67
CA GLU A 32 -3.18 -5.39 -2.07
C GLU A 32 -2.78 -5.60 -0.60
N GLN A 33 -1.50 -5.42 -0.29
CA GLN A 33 -1.01 -5.47 1.10
C GLN A 33 -1.65 -4.39 1.98
N LEU A 34 -1.79 -3.16 1.49
CA LEU A 34 -2.46 -2.08 2.23
C LEU A 34 -3.95 -2.38 2.45
N LEU A 35 -4.65 -2.92 1.44
CA LEU A 35 -6.05 -3.31 1.57
C LEU A 35 -6.27 -4.47 2.55
N ALA A 36 -5.29 -5.37 2.67
CA ALA A 36 -5.33 -6.50 3.60
C ALA A 36 -5.20 -6.08 5.09
N TYR A 37 -4.60 -4.90 5.35
CA TYR A 37 -4.44 -4.33 6.69
C TYR A 37 -5.03 -2.91 6.76
N PRO A 38 -6.37 -2.81 6.90
CA PRO A 38 -7.04 -1.53 7.11
C PRO A 38 -6.37 -0.71 8.22
N GLY A 39 -6.13 0.56 7.93
CA GLY A 39 -5.44 1.49 8.83
C GLY A 39 -3.91 1.50 8.75
N ALA A 40 -3.28 0.63 7.95
CA ALA A 40 -1.86 0.72 7.65
C ALA A 40 -1.57 1.88 6.68
N LEU A 41 -0.46 2.58 6.90
CA LEU A 41 0.10 3.59 5.99
C LEU A 41 1.14 2.97 5.05
N GLN A 42 1.83 1.93 5.52
CA GLN A 42 2.86 1.22 4.77
C GLN A 42 2.92 -0.22 5.28
N VAL A 43 3.08 -1.18 4.37
CA VAL A 43 3.27 -2.61 4.69
C VAL A 43 4.42 -3.12 3.83
N LEU A 44 5.37 -3.80 4.46
CA LEU A 44 6.56 -4.36 3.81
C LEU A 44 6.74 -5.81 4.24
N ASP A 45 6.94 -6.69 3.27
CA ASP A 45 7.14 -8.13 3.51
C ASP A 45 8.63 -8.47 3.62
N PHE A 46 8.99 -9.17 4.69
CA PHE A 46 10.32 -9.69 4.98
C PHE A 46 10.29 -11.22 5.14
N ALA A 47 11.44 -11.89 5.04
CA ALA A 47 11.64 -13.31 5.34
C ALA A 47 10.66 -14.22 4.57
N ALA A 48 10.50 -13.97 3.27
CA ALA A 48 9.54 -14.64 2.38
C ALA A 48 8.06 -14.53 2.87
N GLY A 49 7.71 -13.40 3.48
CA GLY A 49 6.34 -13.08 3.93
C GLY A 49 5.98 -13.61 5.31
N ARG A 50 6.94 -14.16 6.06
CA ARG A 50 6.76 -14.61 7.46
C ARG A 50 6.71 -13.44 8.43
N VAL A 51 7.43 -12.36 8.12
CA VAL A 51 7.53 -11.17 8.95
C VAL A 51 7.08 -9.97 8.14
N ARG A 52 6.36 -9.05 8.77
CA ARG A 52 5.96 -7.78 8.15
C ARG A 52 6.41 -6.61 8.98
N LEU A 53 6.87 -5.57 8.29
CA LEU A 53 7.03 -4.25 8.86
C LEU A 53 5.82 -3.41 8.45
N VAL A 54 5.10 -2.87 9.43
CA VAL A 54 3.88 -2.11 9.21
C VAL A 54 4.02 -0.74 9.86
N GLY A 55 3.71 0.30 9.09
CA GLY A 55 3.57 1.68 9.58
C GLY A 55 2.11 2.02 9.79
N ALA A 56 1.77 2.58 10.94
CA ALA A 56 0.42 3.03 11.25
C ALA A 56 0.46 4.35 12.04
N LYS A 57 -0.60 5.17 11.88
CA LYS A 57 -0.78 6.36 12.69
C LYS A 57 -1.50 6.02 13.99
N ALA A 58 -0.95 6.46 15.12
CA ALA A 58 -1.52 6.26 16.44
C ALA A 58 -2.82 7.08 16.61
N ASP A 59 -3.87 6.41 17.08
CA ASP A 59 -5.20 6.98 17.38
C ASP A 59 -5.45 6.90 18.88
N HIS A 60 -6.10 7.87 19.52
CA HIS A 60 -6.38 7.87 20.98
C HIS A 60 -7.16 6.63 21.47
N ARG A 61 -7.75 5.86 20.55
CA ARG A 61 -8.42 4.58 20.82
C ARG A 61 -7.50 3.35 20.75
N GLY A 62 -6.21 3.52 20.46
CA GLY A 62 -5.21 2.47 20.56
C GLY A 62 -4.76 2.25 22.00
N SER A 63 -4.72 1.00 22.45
CA SER A 63 -4.39 0.62 23.84
C SER A 63 -3.02 1.13 24.32
N LEU A 64 -2.07 1.32 23.40
CA LEU A 64 -0.72 1.78 23.72
C LEU A 64 -0.55 3.30 23.68
N VAL A 65 -1.55 4.04 23.22
CA VAL A 65 -1.47 5.50 23.15
C VAL A 65 -1.53 6.09 24.55
N GLY A 66 -0.52 6.90 24.90
CA GLY A 66 -0.28 7.40 26.25
C GLY A 66 0.51 6.46 27.15
N GLN A 67 0.83 5.24 26.69
CA GLN A 67 1.58 4.24 27.44
C GLN A 67 3.04 4.14 26.96
N LYS A 68 3.88 3.56 27.82
CA LYS A 68 5.25 3.18 27.47
C LYS A 68 5.26 1.97 26.56
N ILE A 69 6.23 1.88 25.65
CA ILE A 69 6.42 0.70 24.78
C ILE A 69 6.60 -0.59 25.60
N SER A 70 7.18 -0.52 26.80
CA SER A 70 7.32 -1.69 27.68
C SER A 70 6.00 -2.37 28.04
N ALA A 71 4.88 -1.63 28.06
CA ALA A 71 3.55 -2.17 28.35
C ALA A 71 3.04 -3.14 27.28
N LEU A 72 3.59 -3.08 26.06
CA LEU A 72 3.20 -3.94 24.94
C LEU A 72 3.31 -5.43 25.28
N LYS A 73 4.33 -5.82 26.05
CA LYS A 73 4.54 -7.21 26.48
C LYS A 73 3.44 -7.71 27.43
N GLU A 74 2.79 -6.81 28.17
CA GLU A 74 1.71 -7.14 29.09
C GLU A 74 0.37 -7.24 28.34
N HIS A 75 0.15 -6.39 27.33
CA HIS A 75 -1.08 -6.37 26.54
C HIS A 75 -1.17 -7.56 25.57
N ILE A 76 -0.08 -7.88 24.88
CA ILE A 76 -0.03 -8.93 23.85
C ILE A 76 1.12 -9.94 24.10
N PRO A 77 1.10 -10.68 25.22
CA PRO A 77 2.22 -11.50 25.69
C PRO A 77 2.60 -12.68 24.76
N ASN A 78 1.66 -13.14 23.93
CA ASN A 78 1.83 -14.30 23.04
C ASN A 78 2.15 -13.90 21.60
N THR A 79 2.59 -12.66 21.37
CA THR A 79 2.86 -12.15 20.03
C THR A 79 4.34 -11.87 19.84
N GLU A 80 4.86 -12.15 18.65
CA GLU A 80 6.23 -11.84 18.30
C GLU A 80 6.29 -10.56 17.48
N GLY A 81 6.68 -9.47 18.13
CA GLY A 81 6.95 -8.22 17.44
C GLY A 81 7.56 -7.13 18.31
N ARG A 82 7.92 -6.03 17.67
CA ARG A 82 8.57 -4.88 18.30
C ARG A 82 8.28 -3.60 17.53
N ILE A 83 8.25 -2.48 18.26
CA ILE A 83 8.33 -1.17 17.63
C ILE A 83 9.75 -0.99 17.07
N ALA A 84 9.85 -0.65 15.79
CA ALA A 84 11.10 -0.46 15.06
C ALA A 84 11.48 1.02 14.97
N ALA A 85 10.51 1.90 14.70
CA ALA A 85 10.71 3.34 14.61
C ALA A 85 9.44 4.10 15.00
N ILE A 86 9.59 5.31 15.52
CA ILE A 86 8.48 6.25 15.73
C ILE A 86 8.84 7.56 15.05
N TYR A 87 7.89 8.16 14.35
CA TYR A 87 8.02 9.53 13.86
C TYR A 87 6.94 10.41 14.46
N ARG A 88 7.38 11.55 15.01
CA ARG A 88 6.52 12.55 15.64
C ARG A 88 6.81 13.91 15.01
N ASP A 89 5.77 14.58 14.52
CA ASP A 89 5.88 15.92 13.90
C ASP A 89 6.99 16.03 12.85
N GLY A 90 7.12 15.05 11.95
CA GLY A 90 8.19 15.12 10.95
C GLY A 90 9.54 14.53 11.39
N LYS A 91 9.76 14.19 12.67
CA LYS A 91 11.08 13.83 13.19
C LYS A 91 11.15 12.38 13.64
N SER A 92 12.27 11.73 13.33
CA SER A 92 12.56 10.37 13.80
C SER A 92 12.85 10.37 15.30
N LEU A 93 12.26 9.41 16.00
CA LEU A 93 12.49 9.12 17.40
C LEU A 93 12.89 7.64 17.50
N GLN A 94 14.08 7.37 18.02
CA GLN A 94 14.55 6.02 18.28
C GLN A 94 13.78 5.44 19.47
N PRO A 95 12.93 4.41 19.28
CA PRO A 95 12.11 3.89 20.36
C PRO A 95 12.95 3.04 21.33
N ASP A 96 12.68 3.22 22.63
CA ASP A 96 13.12 2.35 23.71
C ASP A 96 11.93 1.92 24.60
N GLY A 97 12.15 1.08 25.60
CA GLY A 97 11.07 0.61 26.48
C GLY A 97 10.36 1.71 27.27
N ASN A 98 11.00 2.86 27.50
CA ASN A 98 10.42 3.98 28.25
C ASN A 98 9.73 5.02 27.37
N THR A 99 9.89 4.91 26.05
CA THR A 99 9.28 5.79 25.07
C THR A 99 7.77 5.69 25.17
N ILE A 100 7.10 6.85 25.27
CA ILE A 100 5.65 6.95 25.32
C ILE A 100 5.12 7.25 23.92
N ILE A 101 4.20 6.40 23.44
CA ILE A 101 3.48 6.63 22.18
C ILE A 101 2.43 7.71 22.40
N LYS A 102 2.38 8.70 21.51
CA LYS A 102 1.39 9.77 21.55
C LYS A 102 0.44 9.66 20.36
N GLU A 103 -0.76 10.20 20.53
CA GLU A 103 -1.70 10.34 19.43
C GLU A 103 -1.05 11.11 18.28
N GLY A 104 -1.27 10.65 17.04
CA GLY A 104 -0.68 11.24 15.85
C GLY A 104 0.71 10.74 15.49
N ASP A 105 1.39 9.99 16.36
CA ASP A 105 2.67 9.35 16.03
C ASP A 105 2.51 8.39 14.84
N GLU A 106 3.49 8.41 13.92
CA GLU A 106 3.65 7.35 12.92
C GLU A 106 4.53 6.26 13.53
N VAL A 107 3.91 5.16 13.92
CA VAL A 107 4.57 4.03 14.57
C VAL A 107 4.83 2.94 13.53
N PHE A 108 6.09 2.57 13.38
CA PHE A 108 6.51 1.44 12.56
C PHE A 108 6.88 0.28 13.48
N PHE A 109 6.23 -0.86 13.29
CA PHE A 109 6.51 -2.08 14.04
C PHE A 109 6.79 -3.25 13.10
N ILE A 110 7.52 -4.22 13.61
CA ILE A 110 7.80 -5.49 12.95
C ILE A 110 7.08 -6.58 13.73
N ALA A 111 6.31 -7.42 13.05
CA ALA A 111 5.59 -8.54 13.66
C ALA A 111 5.51 -9.75 12.72
N ALA A 112 5.27 -10.93 13.30
CA ALA A 112 4.86 -12.11 12.53
C ALA A 112 3.56 -11.82 11.76
N ARG A 113 3.37 -12.45 10.60
CA ARG A 113 2.24 -12.17 9.68
C ARG A 113 0.88 -12.31 10.37
N GLU A 114 0.73 -13.31 11.22
CA GLU A 114 -0.44 -13.64 12.03
C GLU A 114 -0.73 -12.59 13.12
N ASP A 115 0.32 -11.95 13.65
CA ASP A 115 0.23 -11.03 14.78
C ASP A 115 0.01 -9.56 14.37
N VAL A 116 0.14 -9.24 13.08
CA VAL A 116 0.01 -7.86 12.58
C VAL A 116 -1.29 -7.20 13.05
N ARG A 117 -2.43 -7.91 13.02
CA ARG A 117 -3.73 -7.33 13.43
C ARG A 117 -3.79 -7.04 14.93
N ALA A 118 -3.17 -7.87 15.76
CA ALA A 118 -3.08 -7.64 17.20
C ALA A 118 -2.25 -6.37 17.48
N PHE A 119 -1.08 -6.26 16.86
CA PHE A 119 -0.23 -5.06 16.96
C PHE A 119 -0.92 -3.80 16.45
N MET A 120 -1.66 -3.88 15.33
CA MET A 120 -2.42 -2.75 14.80
C MET A 120 -3.45 -2.23 15.83
N SER A 121 -4.08 -3.14 16.57
CA SER A 121 -5.11 -2.80 17.58
C SER A 121 -4.52 -2.08 18.81
N GLU A 122 -3.24 -2.31 19.10
CA GLU A 122 -2.51 -1.59 20.15
C GLU A 122 -2.21 -0.14 19.76
N VAL A 123 -1.89 0.09 18.49
CA VAL A 123 -1.52 1.43 18.00
C VAL A 123 -2.75 2.29 17.69
N ARG A 124 -3.84 1.66 17.25
CA ARG A 124 -5.04 2.38 16.80
C ARG A 124 -6.30 1.53 16.89
N LYS A 125 -7.46 2.18 16.76
CA LYS A 125 -8.73 1.45 16.61
C LYS A 125 -8.66 0.49 15.40
N PRO A 126 -9.10 -0.77 15.56
CA PRO A 126 -9.31 -1.67 14.44
C PRO A 126 -10.26 -1.04 13.41
N GLU A 127 -9.86 -1.02 12.15
CA GLU A 127 -10.72 -0.65 11.04
C GLU A 127 -11.42 -1.89 10.48
N ASP A 128 -12.65 -1.71 9.98
CA ASP A 128 -13.39 -2.79 9.33
C ASP A 128 -12.65 -3.28 8.06
N PRO A 129 -12.77 -4.57 7.70
CA PRO A 129 -12.22 -5.07 6.45
C PRO A 129 -12.71 -4.27 5.24
N VAL A 130 -11.81 -3.95 4.31
CA VAL A 130 -12.19 -3.33 3.04
C VAL A 130 -13.12 -4.26 2.28
N ARG A 131 -14.30 -3.77 1.90
CA ARG A 131 -15.31 -4.50 1.11
C ARG A 131 -15.51 -3.87 -0.26
N ARG A 132 -15.63 -2.55 -0.35
CA ARG A 132 -15.92 -1.79 -1.57
C ARG A 132 -14.68 -1.04 -2.04
N VAL A 133 -14.18 -1.40 -3.22
CA VAL A 133 -13.02 -0.77 -3.84
C VAL A 133 -13.43 -0.17 -5.17
N MET A 134 -13.19 1.13 -5.34
CA MET A 134 -13.39 1.81 -6.62
C MET A 134 -12.03 2.17 -7.21
N ILE A 135 -11.81 1.83 -8.48
CA ILE A 135 -10.53 2.01 -9.17
C ILE A 135 -10.73 2.97 -10.34
N ALA A 136 -10.05 4.11 -10.35
CA ALA A 136 -9.97 4.99 -11.50
C ALA A 136 -8.78 4.61 -12.38
N GLY A 137 -9.06 4.20 -13.62
CA GLY A 137 -8.09 3.77 -14.61
C GLY A 137 -8.06 2.27 -14.83
N GLY A 138 -8.49 1.82 -16.01
CA GLY A 138 -8.44 0.44 -16.49
C GLY A 138 -7.11 0.07 -17.17
N GLY A 139 -6.00 0.69 -16.75
CA GLY A 139 -4.66 0.41 -17.25
C GLY A 139 -4.11 -0.94 -16.75
N ASN A 140 -2.80 -1.15 -16.89
CA ASN A 140 -2.16 -2.40 -16.43
C ASN A 140 -2.32 -2.60 -14.92
N ILE A 141 -2.11 -1.56 -14.11
CA ILE A 141 -2.19 -1.64 -12.65
C ILE A 141 -3.65 -1.85 -12.22
N GLY A 142 -4.57 -0.99 -12.67
CA GLY A 142 -5.98 -1.07 -12.29
C GLY A 142 -6.65 -2.39 -12.68
N MET A 143 -6.36 -2.91 -13.88
CA MET A 143 -6.88 -4.20 -14.33
C MET A 143 -6.37 -5.35 -13.46
N ARG A 144 -5.07 -5.37 -13.13
CA ARG A 144 -4.46 -6.42 -12.32
C ARG A 144 -4.95 -6.38 -10.87
N LEU A 145 -5.02 -5.18 -10.29
CA LEU A 145 -5.56 -4.99 -8.96
C LEU A 145 -7.02 -5.46 -8.88
N ALA A 146 -7.84 -5.10 -9.86
CA ALA A 146 -9.22 -5.55 -9.91
C ALA A 146 -9.35 -7.09 -9.99
N LEU A 147 -8.52 -7.75 -10.82
CA LEU A 147 -8.50 -9.22 -10.90
C LEU A 147 -8.12 -9.87 -9.58
N ALA A 148 -7.16 -9.28 -8.85
CA ALA A 148 -6.74 -9.81 -7.55
C ALA A 148 -7.82 -9.64 -6.47
N LEU A 149 -8.66 -8.61 -6.59
CA LEU A 149 -9.66 -8.25 -5.59
C LEU A 149 -11.07 -8.78 -5.87
N GLU A 150 -11.46 -9.03 -7.12
CA GLU A 150 -12.88 -9.27 -7.50
C GLU A 150 -13.54 -10.46 -6.79
N HIS A 151 -12.76 -11.41 -6.28
CA HIS A 151 -13.28 -12.57 -5.56
C HIS A 151 -13.61 -12.27 -4.09
N ASN A 152 -12.92 -11.31 -3.48
CA ASN A 152 -13.01 -10.99 -2.05
C ASN A 152 -13.64 -9.61 -1.79
N ASN A 153 -13.73 -8.76 -2.81
CA ASN A 153 -14.17 -7.38 -2.72
C ASN A 153 -15.20 -7.06 -3.82
N GLN A 154 -16.07 -6.09 -3.54
CA GLN A 154 -16.90 -5.45 -4.55
C GLN A 154 -16.06 -4.40 -5.27
N VAL A 155 -15.68 -4.69 -6.52
CA VAL A 155 -14.78 -3.85 -7.31
C VAL A 155 -15.56 -3.14 -8.41
N LYS A 156 -15.44 -1.81 -8.46
CA LYS A 156 -15.89 -0.98 -9.60
C LYS A 156 -14.67 -0.33 -10.24
N ILE A 157 -14.59 -0.32 -11.56
CA ILE A 157 -13.49 0.29 -12.32
C ILE A 157 -14.08 1.38 -13.22
N ILE A 158 -13.55 2.60 -13.14
CA ILE A 158 -13.90 3.70 -14.03
C ILE A 158 -12.81 3.80 -15.10
N GLU A 159 -13.17 3.60 -16.37
CA GLU A 159 -12.27 3.72 -17.51
C GLU A 159 -12.84 4.70 -18.54
N ARG A 160 -12.05 5.75 -18.84
CA ARG A 160 -12.47 6.84 -19.72
C ARG A 160 -12.60 6.41 -21.17
N ASN A 161 -11.75 5.51 -21.66
CA ASN A 161 -11.78 5.07 -23.05
C ASN A 161 -12.81 3.93 -23.21
N PRO A 162 -13.92 4.13 -23.95
CA PRO A 162 -14.96 3.11 -24.09
C PRO A 162 -14.47 1.81 -24.75
N ALA A 163 -13.53 1.90 -25.69
CA ALA A 163 -12.95 0.73 -26.33
C ALA A 163 -12.09 -0.07 -25.34
N ARG A 164 -11.31 0.61 -24.49
CA ARG A 164 -10.54 -0.03 -23.42
C ARG A 164 -11.46 -0.66 -22.38
N ALA A 165 -12.48 0.06 -21.93
CA ALA A 165 -13.48 -0.40 -20.97
C ALA A 165 -14.17 -1.68 -21.44
N ARG A 166 -14.59 -1.71 -22.71
CA ARG A 166 -15.18 -2.91 -23.33
C ARG A 166 -14.21 -4.09 -23.28
N VAL A 167 -12.96 -3.90 -23.71
CA VAL A 167 -11.95 -4.96 -23.68
C VAL A 167 -11.72 -5.48 -22.26
N ILE A 168 -11.55 -4.61 -21.26
CA ILE A 168 -11.27 -5.09 -19.89
C ILE A 168 -12.50 -5.73 -19.23
N SER A 169 -13.72 -5.31 -19.58
CA SER A 169 -14.95 -5.90 -19.03
C SER A 169 -15.08 -7.39 -19.33
N GLU A 170 -14.48 -7.87 -20.43
CA GLU A 170 -14.49 -9.29 -20.81
C GLU A 170 -13.59 -10.17 -19.92
N TYR A 171 -12.69 -9.57 -19.12
CA TYR A 171 -11.77 -10.31 -18.26
C TYR A 171 -12.32 -10.54 -16.85
N PHE A 172 -13.34 -9.80 -16.44
CA PHE A 172 -13.86 -9.84 -15.07
C PHE A 172 -15.12 -10.71 -15.00
N ASN A 173 -15.20 -11.50 -13.94
CA ASN A 173 -16.40 -12.29 -13.67
C ASN A 173 -17.37 -11.55 -12.74
N LYS A 174 -16.84 -10.67 -11.89
CA LYS A 174 -17.60 -9.99 -10.83
C LYS A 174 -17.42 -8.49 -10.78
N ALA A 175 -16.24 -7.98 -11.17
CA ALA A 175 -15.99 -6.54 -11.16
C ALA A 175 -16.85 -5.82 -12.20
N ILE A 176 -17.33 -4.63 -11.85
CA ILE A 176 -18.11 -3.77 -12.75
C ILE A 176 -17.18 -2.78 -13.43
N VAL A 177 -17.25 -2.66 -14.75
CA VAL A 177 -16.50 -1.68 -15.52
C VAL A 177 -17.45 -0.59 -16.01
N LEU A 178 -17.15 0.64 -15.62
CA LEU A 178 -17.90 1.85 -15.95
C LEU A 178 -17.13 2.65 -17.00
N VAL A 179 -17.83 3.11 -18.03
CA VAL A 179 -17.28 4.03 -19.02
C VAL A 179 -17.53 5.45 -18.53
N GLY A 180 -16.47 6.20 -18.20
CA GLY A 180 -16.64 7.56 -17.68
C GLY A 180 -15.33 8.23 -17.27
N ASP A 181 -15.41 9.52 -16.96
CA ASP A 181 -14.28 10.26 -16.38
C ASP A 181 -14.34 10.15 -14.86
N ALA A 182 -13.24 9.76 -14.21
CA ALA A 182 -13.17 9.70 -12.76
C ALA A 182 -13.17 11.09 -12.10
N ALA A 183 -13.04 12.16 -12.88
CA ALA A 183 -13.24 13.54 -12.44
C ALA A 183 -14.71 14.02 -12.53
N ASP A 184 -15.61 13.17 -13.02
CA ASP A 184 -17.05 13.45 -13.07
C ASP A 184 -17.70 13.23 -11.70
N GLU A 185 -18.12 14.33 -11.07
CA GLU A 185 -18.76 14.30 -9.75
C GLU A 185 -20.12 13.58 -9.79
N GLU A 186 -20.90 13.75 -10.87
CA GLU A 186 -22.23 13.12 -10.99
C GLU A 186 -22.09 11.60 -11.07
N LEU A 187 -21.14 11.11 -11.90
CA LEU A 187 -20.84 9.67 -12.00
C LEU A 187 -20.43 9.08 -10.65
N LEU A 188 -19.55 9.75 -9.89
CA LEU A 188 -19.12 9.25 -8.58
C LEU A 188 -20.27 9.18 -7.58
N LEU A 189 -21.17 10.16 -7.59
CA LEU A 189 -22.35 10.20 -6.73
C LEU A 189 -23.35 9.10 -7.12
N GLU A 190 -23.62 8.90 -8.41
CA GLU A 190 -24.48 7.82 -8.91
C GLU A 190 -23.97 6.43 -8.50
N GLU A 191 -22.65 6.29 -8.34
CA GLU A 191 -22.00 5.03 -8.03
C GLU A 191 -21.69 4.82 -6.53
N ASP A 192 -22.32 5.61 -5.66
CA ASP A 192 -22.22 5.57 -4.18
C ASP A 192 -20.78 5.77 -3.64
N ILE A 193 -20.06 6.79 -4.12
CA ILE A 193 -18.68 7.06 -3.67
C ILE A 193 -18.54 7.27 -2.16
N ASP A 194 -19.57 7.78 -1.48
CA ASP A 194 -19.62 7.98 -0.03
C ASP A 194 -19.60 6.66 0.76
N ARG A 195 -19.93 5.54 0.11
CA ARG A 195 -19.90 4.19 0.68
C ARG A 195 -18.65 3.41 0.31
N VAL A 196 -17.76 3.98 -0.51
CA VAL A 196 -16.52 3.32 -0.93
C VAL A 196 -15.52 3.32 0.23
N ASP A 197 -15.03 2.12 0.59
CA ASP A 197 -14.03 1.97 1.64
C ASP A 197 -12.68 2.50 1.18
N VAL A 198 -12.31 2.19 -0.07
CA VAL A 198 -11.06 2.65 -0.70
C VAL A 198 -11.28 3.02 -2.16
N PHE A 199 -10.92 4.26 -2.51
CA PHE A 199 -10.79 4.72 -3.89
C PHE A 199 -9.30 4.71 -4.32
N CYS A 200 -8.99 4.06 -5.43
CA CYS A 200 -7.63 3.97 -5.97
C CYS A 200 -7.55 4.68 -7.32
N SER A 201 -6.76 5.76 -7.41
CA SER A 201 -6.51 6.47 -8.66
C SER A 201 -5.20 6.05 -9.32
N LEU A 202 -5.33 5.25 -10.38
CA LEU A 202 -4.26 4.43 -10.97
C LEU A 202 -4.10 4.69 -12.48
N THR A 203 -4.39 5.92 -12.93
CA THR A 203 -4.21 6.33 -14.32
C THR A 203 -2.74 6.67 -14.61
N ASN A 204 -2.40 6.86 -15.90
CA ASN A 204 -1.06 7.29 -16.31
C ASN A 204 -0.81 8.80 -16.09
N ALA A 205 -1.84 9.59 -15.78
CA ALA A 205 -1.73 11.02 -15.56
C ALA A 205 -1.73 11.31 -14.05
N GLU A 206 -0.58 11.70 -13.50
CA GLU A 206 -0.45 11.89 -12.05
C GLU A 206 -1.29 13.07 -11.53
N GLU A 207 -1.46 14.13 -12.33
CA GLU A 207 -2.32 15.26 -12.00
C GLU A 207 -3.78 14.83 -11.93
N ALA A 208 -4.23 13.96 -12.85
CA ALA A 208 -5.56 13.37 -12.80
C ALA A 208 -5.71 12.46 -11.57
N ASN A 209 -4.67 11.69 -11.21
CA ASN A 209 -4.72 10.83 -10.02
C ASN A 209 -4.89 11.63 -8.73
N ILE A 210 -4.17 12.75 -8.62
CA ILE A 210 -4.28 13.66 -7.47
C ILE A 210 -5.68 14.27 -7.41
N LEU A 211 -6.16 14.86 -8.51
CA LEU A 211 -7.46 15.55 -8.55
C LEU A 211 -8.63 14.59 -8.26
N THR A 212 -8.65 13.43 -8.89
CA THR A 212 -9.73 12.44 -8.72
C THR A 212 -9.72 11.81 -7.33
N ALA A 213 -8.55 11.54 -6.74
CA ALA A 213 -8.47 11.09 -5.35
C ALA A 213 -8.96 12.16 -4.37
N MET A 214 -8.60 13.43 -4.58
CA MET A 214 -9.09 14.53 -3.76
C MET A 214 -10.61 14.72 -3.89
N LEU A 215 -11.14 14.62 -5.11
CA LEU A 215 -12.58 14.66 -5.36
C LEU A 215 -13.30 13.52 -4.64
N ALA A 216 -12.85 12.27 -4.81
CA ALA A 216 -13.41 11.11 -4.13
C ALA A 216 -13.39 11.27 -2.60
N LYS A 217 -12.30 11.80 -2.03
CA LYS A 217 -12.20 12.07 -0.59
C LYS A 217 -13.23 13.11 -0.14
N ARG A 218 -13.38 14.20 -0.90
CA ARG A 218 -14.36 15.27 -0.64
C ARG A 218 -15.80 14.74 -0.71
N LEU A 219 -16.08 13.81 -1.63
CA LEU A 219 -17.40 13.21 -1.81
C LEU A 219 -17.72 12.08 -0.81
N GLY A 220 -16.76 11.69 0.05
CA GLY A 220 -17.01 10.81 1.19
C GLY A 220 -16.33 9.45 1.14
N ALA A 221 -15.49 9.15 0.14
CA ALA A 221 -14.71 7.91 0.14
C ALA A 221 -13.86 7.82 1.42
N HIS A 222 -13.94 6.70 2.14
CA HIS A 222 -13.33 6.57 3.46
C HIS A 222 -11.80 6.72 3.40
N LYS A 223 -11.16 6.07 2.43
CA LYS A 223 -9.74 6.26 2.08
C LYS A 223 -9.53 6.47 0.59
N VAL A 224 -8.52 7.24 0.25
CA VAL A 224 -8.08 7.43 -1.14
C VAL A 224 -6.59 7.17 -1.30
N MET A 225 -6.24 6.47 -2.38
CA MET A 225 -4.86 6.16 -2.76
C MET A 225 -4.62 6.67 -4.17
N ALA A 226 -3.45 7.25 -4.44
CA ALA A 226 -3.10 7.76 -5.76
C ALA A 226 -1.69 7.34 -6.17
N VAL A 227 -1.53 6.89 -7.42
CA VAL A 227 -0.20 6.68 -8.02
C VAL A 227 0.37 8.04 -8.46
N ILE A 228 1.54 8.39 -7.91
CA ILE A 228 2.22 9.67 -8.14
C ILE A 228 3.69 9.38 -8.47
N ASN A 229 4.14 9.81 -9.64
CA ASN A 229 5.48 9.49 -10.11
C ASN A 229 6.51 10.52 -9.64
N ARG A 230 6.16 11.81 -9.65
CA ARG A 230 7.10 12.88 -9.29
C ARG A 230 7.09 13.15 -7.78
N PRO A 231 8.26 13.06 -7.11
CA PRO A 231 8.38 13.27 -5.66
C PRO A 231 7.87 14.64 -5.20
N HIS A 232 8.04 15.69 -6.00
CA HIS A 232 7.60 17.05 -5.65
C HIS A 232 6.08 17.19 -5.46
N TYR A 233 5.27 16.35 -6.13
CA TYR A 233 3.82 16.32 -5.90
C TYR A 233 3.43 15.52 -4.64
N ALA A 234 4.27 14.58 -4.20
CA ALA A 234 4.01 13.83 -2.98
C ALA A 234 4.04 14.74 -1.74
N ASP A 235 4.79 15.83 -1.75
CA ASP A 235 4.84 16.80 -0.66
C ASP A 235 3.61 17.72 -0.62
N LEU A 236 3.01 18.05 -1.78
CA LEU A 236 1.74 18.80 -1.86
C LEU A 236 0.53 18.02 -1.31
N VAL A 237 0.61 16.68 -1.37
CA VAL A 237 -0.37 15.75 -0.79
C VAL A 237 -0.40 15.78 0.75
N GLN A 238 0.61 16.36 1.41
CA GLN A 238 0.71 16.44 2.88
C GLN A 238 -0.42 17.23 3.56
N SER A 239 -1.26 17.95 2.82
CA SER A 239 -2.41 18.69 3.35
C SER A 239 -3.56 17.80 3.87
N GLY A 240 -3.41 16.47 3.87
CA GLY A 240 -4.39 15.52 4.43
C GLY A 240 -5.52 15.15 3.48
N THR A 241 -5.40 15.51 2.19
CA THR A 241 -6.47 15.23 1.20
C THR A 241 -6.30 13.88 0.48
N ILE A 242 -5.09 13.31 0.44
CA ILE A 242 -4.86 11.95 -0.06
C ILE A 242 -4.20 11.13 1.03
N ASP A 243 -4.79 9.99 1.37
CA ASP A 243 -4.34 9.17 2.49
C ASP A 243 -3.02 8.43 2.17
N ILE A 244 -2.88 7.92 0.93
CA ILE A 244 -1.68 7.18 0.50
C ILE A 244 -1.26 7.60 -0.91
N ALA A 245 -0.02 8.09 -1.03
CA ALA A 245 0.64 8.34 -2.30
C ALA A 245 1.60 7.18 -2.62
N ILE A 246 1.48 6.62 -3.81
CA ILE A 246 2.25 5.44 -4.24
C ILE A 246 3.16 5.84 -5.40
N SER A 247 4.47 5.69 -5.22
CA SER A 247 5.44 5.93 -6.28
C SER A 247 5.94 4.61 -6.86
N PRO A 248 5.59 4.28 -8.13
CA PRO A 248 6.12 3.09 -8.81
C PRO A 248 7.65 3.06 -8.85
N GLN A 249 8.28 4.23 -8.98
CA GLN A 249 9.73 4.37 -8.97
C GLN A 249 10.32 3.94 -7.63
N GLN A 250 9.78 4.42 -6.50
CA GLN A 250 10.27 4.04 -5.16
C GLN A 250 10.07 2.54 -4.89
N VAL A 251 8.91 2.01 -5.27
CA VAL A 251 8.61 0.57 -5.14
C VAL A 251 9.58 -0.29 -5.97
N THR A 252 9.91 0.16 -7.18
CA THR A 252 10.84 -0.53 -8.09
C THR A 252 12.29 -0.44 -7.60
N ILE A 253 12.73 0.74 -7.14
CA ILE A 253 14.09 0.96 -6.63
C ILE A 253 14.37 0.05 -5.43
N GLY A 254 13.44 -0.08 -4.48
CA GLY A 254 13.61 -1.00 -3.35
C GLY A 254 13.85 -2.44 -3.81
N SER A 255 13.13 -2.89 -4.84
CA SER A 255 13.30 -4.22 -5.43
C SER A 255 14.62 -4.38 -6.18
N LEU A 256 15.12 -3.32 -6.85
CA LEU A 256 16.44 -3.33 -7.51
C LEU A 256 17.60 -3.34 -6.50
N LEU A 257 17.53 -2.51 -5.46
CA LEU A 257 18.58 -2.41 -4.44
C LEU A 257 18.82 -3.74 -3.73
N ALA A 258 17.77 -4.54 -3.55
CA ALA A 258 17.85 -5.90 -3.05
C ALA A 258 18.76 -6.80 -3.91
N HIS A 259 18.74 -6.64 -5.24
CA HIS A 259 19.52 -7.47 -6.15
C HIS A 259 20.94 -6.92 -6.42
N VAL A 260 21.14 -5.60 -6.29
CA VAL A 260 22.41 -4.93 -6.64
C VAL A 260 23.41 -4.93 -5.49
N ARG A 261 22.97 -4.88 -4.22
CA ARG A 261 23.91 -4.85 -3.09
C ARG A 261 24.60 -6.20 -2.92
N ARG A 262 25.94 -6.19 -3.01
CA ARG A 262 26.79 -7.38 -2.77
C ARG A 262 26.67 -7.85 -1.31
N GLY A 263 26.56 -9.16 -1.12
CA GLY A 263 26.35 -9.80 0.19
C GLY A 263 24.94 -10.36 0.31
N ASP A 264 24.60 -10.88 1.49
CA ASP A 264 23.35 -11.62 1.73
C ASP A 264 22.12 -10.75 1.97
N VAL A 265 22.11 -9.55 1.38
CA VAL A 265 20.97 -8.62 1.50
C VAL A 265 19.85 -9.11 0.60
N VAL A 266 18.70 -9.43 1.20
CA VAL A 266 17.56 -10.04 0.50
C VAL A 266 16.54 -8.98 0.07
N LYS A 267 16.37 -7.91 0.85
CA LYS A 267 15.41 -6.81 0.57
C LYS A 267 15.87 -5.48 1.17
N VAL A 268 15.59 -4.38 0.48
CA VAL A 268 15.76 -3.01 0.98
C VAL A 268 14.48 -2.23 0.69
N HIS A 269 13.94 -1.57 1.71
CA HIS A 269 12.76 -0.74 1.58
C HIS A 269 12.95 0.61 2.24
N ALA A 270 12.64 1.68 1.51
CA ALA A 270 12.59 3.02 2.08
C ALA A 270 11.40 3.12 3.05
N LEU A 271 11.70 3.48 4.29
CA LEU A 271 10.73 3.88 5.30
C LEU A 271 10.53 5.38 5.20
N ARG A 272 9.28 5.82 5.35
CA ARG A 272 8.91 7.23 5.42
C ARG A 272 9.64 8.10 4.37
N ARG A 273 9.35 7.83 3.10
CA ARG A 273 9.90 8.56 1.93
C ARG A 273 11.44 8.65 1.90
N GLY A 274 12.15 7.71 2.51
CA GLY A 274 13.62 7.64 2.49
C GLY A 274 14.32 8.22 3.72
N ALA A 275 13.57 8.64 4.75
CA ALA A 275 14.15 9.08 6.02
C ALA A 275 14.85 7.92 6.77
N ALA A 276 14.49 6.67 6.47
CA ALA A 276 15.18 5.48 6.92
C ALA A 276 15.07 4.36 5.89
N GLU A 277 15.86 3.29 6.07
CA GLU A 277 15.79 2.07 5.27
C GLU A 277 15.58 0.87 6.20
N ALA A 278 14.70 -0.05 5.79
CA ALA A 278 14.59 -1.37 6.38
C ALA A 278 15.28 -2.39 5.48
N ILE A 279 16.13 -3.24 6.06
CA ILE A 279 17.00 -4.17 5.33
C ILE A 279 16.81 -5.59 5.87
N GLU A 280 16.70 -6.57 4.97
CA GLU A 280 16.79 -8.00 5.27
C GLU A 280 18.18 -8.50 4.90
N ALA A 281 18.85 -9.23 5.79
CA ALA A 281 20.13 -9.89 5.49
C ALA A 281 20.15 -11.33 6.02
N VAL A 282 20.77 -12.26 5.29
CA VAL A 282 21.06 -13.62 5.77
C VAL A 282 22.43 -13.61 6.45
N ALA A 283 22.50 -14.03 7.70
CA ALA A 283 23.79 -14.22 8.36
C ALA A 283 24.30 -15.64 8.04
N HIS A 284 25.44 -15.75 7.34
CA HIS A 284 26.18 -17.00 7.27
C HIS A 284 27.06 -17.14 8.50
N GLY A 285 26.78 -18.16 9.32
CA GLY A 285 27.62 -18.58 10.43
C GLY A 285 28.50 -19.75 10.05
#